data_AF-A8YI33-F1
#
_entry.id   AF-A8YI33-F1
#
_cell.length_a   1.000
_cell.length_b   1.000
_cell.length_c   1.000
_cell.angle_alpha   90.00
_cell.angle_beta   90.00
_cell.angle_gamma   90.00
#
_symmetry.space_group_name_H-M   'P 1'
#
loop_
_entity.id
_entity.type
_entity.pdbx_description
1 polymer ?
#
loop_
_entity_poly.entity_id
_entity_poly.type
_entity_poly.pdbx_seq_one_letter_code
_entity_poly.pdbx_strand_id
1 'polypeptide(L)' 'MVADYRLPWQKPQTLLTPERVAQSLFSLLIEIGSPAQPPKTRGKSPGWEKGKTRSKRKTYPTVKKRHSTPKK' A
#
# COMPACT_ATOMS: atom_id res chain seq x y z
N MET A 1 -17.85 20.94 25.23
CA MET A 1 -18.86 21.47 24.29
C MET A 1 -18.37 21.22 22.87
N VAL A 2 -19.27 20.85 21.96
CA VAL A 2 -18.94 20.53 20.55
C VAL A 2 -19.20 21.77 19.69
N ALA A 3 -18.28 22.10 18.78
CA ALA A 3 -18.40 23.27 17.89
C ALA A 3 -19.36 22.99 16.72
N ASP A 4 -20.14 24.00 16.32
CA ASP A 4 -21.09 23.89 15.19
C ASP A 4 -20.39 24.02 13.84
N TYR A 5 -20.10 22.87 13.21
CA TYR A 5 -19.59 22.80 11.83
C TYR A 5 -20.75 22.65 10.85
N ARG A 6 -21.23 23.80 10.35
CA ARG A 6 -22.40 23.89 9.46
C ARG A 6 -22.02 24.08 7.98
N LEU A 7 -22.88 23.59 7.08
CA LEU A 7 -22.76 23.86 5.65
C LEU A 7 -23.17 25.30 5.34
N PRO A 8 -22.72 25.88 4.21
CA PRO A 8 -22.98 27.28 3.88
C PRO A 8 -24.46 27.68 3.87
N TRP A 9 -25.35 26.74 3.56
CA TRP A 9 -26.81 26.96 3.50
C TRP A 9 -27.55 26.64 4.81
N GLN A 10 -26.86 26.20 5.86
CA GLN A 10 -27.47 25.80 7.11
C GLN A 10 -27.47 26.95 8.13
N LYS A 11 -28.61 27.15 8.80
CA LYS A 11 -28.77 28.17 9.85
C LYS A 11 -27.91 27.81 11.09
N PRO A 12 -27.30 28.79 11.76
CA PRO A 12 -26.55 28.54 12.99
C PRO A 12 -27.49 28.09 14.11
N GLN A 13 -27.03 27.16 14.95
CA GLN A 13 -27.81 26.66 16.09
C GLN A 13 -26.99 26.66 17.38
N THR A 14 -27.56 27.21 18.45
CA THR A 14 -26.92 27.23 19.77
C THR A 14 -27.15 25.91 20.53
N LEU A 15 -28.33 25.31 20.37
CA LEU A 15 -28.66 23.98 20.88
C LEU A 15 -28.55 22.99 19.73
N LEU A 16 -27.48 22.20 19.74
CA LEU A 16 -27.19 21.27 18.66
C LEU A 16 -28.14 20.07 18.72
N THR A 17 -28.77 19.77 17.59
CA THR A 17 -29.48 18.51 17.41
C THR A 17 -28.48 17.35 17.32
N PRO A 18 -28.90 16.10 17.56
CA PRO A 18 -28.01 14.94 17.38
C PRO A 18 -27.39 14.87 15.98
N GLU A 19 -28.13 15.27 14.95
CA GLU A 19 -27.64 15.39 13.57
C GLU A 19 -26.51 16.42 13.45
N ARG A 20 -26.66 17.60 14.06
CA ARG A 20 -25.61 18.63 14.10
C ARG A 20 -24.34 18.13 14.78
N VAL A 21 -24.50 17.41 15.89
CA VAL A 21 -23.37 16.82 16.61
C VAL A 21 -22.66 15.78 15.73
N ALA A 22 -23.40 14.92 15.04
CA ALA A 22 -22.79 13.94 14.11
C ALA A 22 -22.00 14.62 12.99
N GLN A 23 -22.50 15.73 12.44
CA GLN A 23 -21.81 16.47 11.39
C GLN A 23 -20.47 17.06 11.86
N SER A 24 -20.41 17.56 13.10
CA SER A 24 -19.17 18.09 13.68
C SER A 24 -18.10 17.02 13.99
N LEU A 25 -18.52 15.76 14.13
CA LEU A 25 -17.63 14.66 14.51
C LEU A 25 -16.59 14.36 13.42
N PHE A 26 -16.93 14.58 12.15
CA PHE A 26 -15.99 14.42 11.05
C PHE A 26 -14.78 15.36 11.16
N SER A 27 -14.99 16.61 11.57
CA SER A 27 -13.88 17.54 11.79
C SER A 27 -12.92 17.05 12.87
N LEU A 28 -13.47 16.51 13.97
CA LEU A 28 -12.67 15.92 15.05
C LEU A 28 -11.89 14.68 14.60
N LEU A 29 -12.49 13.83 13.77
CA LEU A 29 -11.82 12.64 13.25
C LEU A 29 -10.62 13.01 12.35
N ILE A 30 -10.71 14.10 11.59
CA ILE A 30 -9.59 14.61 10.79
C ILE A 30 -8.45 15.10 11.70
N GLU A 31 -8.77 15.81 12.77
CA GLU A 31 -7.79 16.34 13.73
C GLU A 31 -7.07 15.22 14.51
N ILE A 32 -7.81 14.19 14.93
CA ILE A 32 -7.24 13.00 15.58
C ILE A 32 -6.41 12.19 14.57
N GLY A 33 -6.80 12.20 13.31
CA GLY A 33 -6.18 11.41 12.24
C GLY A 33 -6.51 9.93 12.33
N SER A 34 -5.85 9.13 11.49
CA SER A 34 -5.97 7.67 11.52
C SER A 34 -4.80 7.07 12.28
N PRO A 35 -5.04 6.20 13.27
CA PRO A 35 -3.97 5.42 13.91
C PRO A 35 -3.40 4.35 12.97
N ALA A 36 -4.04 4.14 11.81
CA ALA A 36 -3.59 3.15 10.85
C ALA A 36 -2.25 3.55 10.22
N GLN A 37 -1.34 2.60 10.17
CA GLN A 37 -0.11 2.74 9.38
C GLN A 37 -0.46 2.90 7.90
N PRO A 38 0.31 3.70 7.14
CA PRO A 38 0.10 3.82 5.71
C PRO A 38 0.24 2.44 5.04
N PRO A 39 -0.52 2.18 3.96
CA PRO A 39 -0.42 0.92 3.24
C PRO A 39 1.00 0.75 2.67
N LYS A 40 1.46 -0.50 2.59
CA LYS A 40 2.71 -0.81 1.87
C LYS A 40 2.56 -0.37 0.42
N THR A 41 3.52 0.40 -0.08
CA THR A 41 3.53 0.84 -1.48
C THR A 41 3.53 -0.38 -2.39
N ARG A 42 2.52 -0.49 -3.25
CA ARG A 42 2.52 -1.50 -4.32
C ARG A 42 3.49 -1.03 -5.41
N GLY A 43 4.49 -1.84 -5.73
CA GLY A 43 5.48 -1.50 -6.75
C GLY A 43 6.21 -2.72 -7.28
N LYS A 44 6.90 -2.55 -8.41
CA LYS A 44 7.95 -3.49 -8.82
C LYS A 44 9.09 -3.39 -7.81
N SER A 45 9.86 -4.46 -7.61
CA SER A 45 11.08 -4.35 -6.80
C SER A 45 11.98 -3.26 -7.42
N PRO A 46 12.83 -2.59 -6.61
CA PRO A 46 13.75 -1.55 -7.10
C PRO A 46 14.73 -2.03 -8.18
N GLY A 47 14.68 -3.31 -8.53
CA GLY A 47 15.52 -3.91 -9.55
C GLY A 47 16.92 -4.16 -9.02
N TRP A 48 17.87 -4.21 -9.94
CA TRP A 48 19.27 -4.41 -9.60
C TRP A 48 19.94 -3.05 -9.41
N GLU A 49 20.70 -2.89 -8.34
CA GLU A 49 21.37 -1.64 -7.99
C GLU A 49 22.38 -1.21 -9.06
N LYS A 50 22.39 0.09 -9.40
CA LYS A 50 23.31 0.65 -10.38
C LYS A 50 24.75 0.54 -9.85
N GLY A 51 25.66 0.00 -10.66
CA GLY A 51 27.06 -0.22 -10.28
C GLY A 51 27.35 -1.57 -9.63
N LYS A 52 26.31 -2.35 -9.28
CA LYS A 52 26.51 -3.71 -8.77
C LYS A 52 26.73 -4.68 -9.92
N THR A 53 27.83 -5.43 -9.91
CA THR A 53 28.12 -6.44 -10.94
C THR A 53 27.16 -7.64 -10.81
N ARG A 54 26.50 -8.04 -11.90
CA ARG A 54 25.70 -9.27 -11.94
C ARG A 54 26.60 -10.49 -12.13
N SER A 55 26.56 -11.44 -11.21
CA SER A 55 27.19 -12.75 -11.41
C SER A 55 26.31 -13.62 -12.30
N LYS A 56 26.91 -14.29 -13.30
CA LYS A 56 26.19 -15.32 -14.07
C LYS A 56 25.84 -16.50 -13.16
N ARG A 57 24.67 -17.09 -13.36
CA ARG A 57 24.28 -18.33 -12.68
C ARG A 57 25.25 -19.44 -13.08
N LYS A 58 25.69 -20.25 -12.12
CA LYS A 58 26.51 -21.45 -12.40
C LYS A 58 25.72 -22.41 -13.28
N THR A 59 26.25 -22.71 -14.46
CA THR A 59 25.70 -23.69 -15.41
C THR A 59 26.52 -24.98 -15.34
N TYR A 60 25.86 -26.12 -15.57
CA TYR A 60 26.51 -27.42 -15.67
C TYR A 60 26.23 -28.02 -17.05
N PRO A 61 27.18 -28.80 -17.63
CA PRO A 61 26.97 -29.41 -18.94
C PRO A 61 25.83 -30.43 -18.90
N THR A 62 25.07 -30.53 -19.99
CA THR A 62 24.03 -31.56 -20.14
C THR A 62 24.67 -32.90 -20.47
N VAL A 63 24.49 -33.90 -19.61
CA VAL A 63 24.90 -35.29 -19.91
C VAL A 63 23.91 -35.88 -20.91
N LYS A 64 24.34 -36.07 -22.16
CA LYS A 64 23.55 -36.76 -23.19
C LYS A 64 23.89 -38.25 -23.18
N LYS A 65 22.98 -39.09 -22.67
CA LYS A 65 23.09 -40.55 -22.82
C LYS A 65 22.85 -40.91 -24.28
N ARG A 66 23.86 -41.45 -24.97
CA ARG A 66 23.72 -42.04 -26.30
C ARG A 66 23.69 -43.56 -26.17
N HIS A 67 22.82 -44.22 -26.92
CA HIS A 67 22.87 -45.68 -27.07
C HIS A 67 24.10 -46.04 -27.92
N SER A 68 25.04 -46.80 -27.36
CA SER A 68 26.16 -47.36 -28.13
C SER A 68 25.67 -48.60 -28.85
N THR A 69 25.84 -48.68 -30.17
CA THR A 69 25.66 -49.95 -30.87
C THR A 69 26.81 -50.89 -30.49
N PRO A 70 26.55 -52.18 -30.22
CA PRO A 70 27.60 -53.15 -29.96
C PRO A 70 28.46 -53.36 -31.21
N LYS A 71 29.78 -53.51 -31.02
CA LYS A 71 30.69 -53.83 -32.12
C LYS A 71 30.45 -55.28 -32.56
N LYS A 72 30.46 -55.49 -33.87
CA LYS A 72 30.34 -56.80 -34.54
C LYS A 72 31.55 -57.66 -34.24
#